data_AF-A0A957NRZ0-F1
#
_entry.id   AF-A0A957NRZ0-F1
#
_cell.length_a   1.000
_cell.length_b   1.000
_cell.length_c   1.000
_cell.angle_alpha   90.00
_cell.angle_beta   90.00
_cell.angle_gamma   90.00
#
_symmetry.space_group_name_H-M   'P 1'
#
loop_
_entity.id
_entity.type
_entity.pdbx_description
1 polymer ?
#
loop_
_entity_poly.entity_id
_entity_poly.type
_entity_poly.pdbx_seq_one_letter_code
_entity_poly.pdbx_strand_id
1 'polypeptide(L)' 'VFFLGLARKVPPNTEIQLREYNGAPGMAIYIDGKLDTVMNFLIADEQIYDIRAVRNPDKLRHL' A
#
# COMPACT_ATOMS: atom_id res chain seq x y z
N VAL A 1 -2.63 -11.20 13.07
CA VAL A 1 -3.85 -11.42 12.23
C VAL A 1 -4.32 -10.17 11.46
N PHE A 2 -3.74 -8.98 11.69
CA PHE A 2 -4.15 -7.71 11.07
C PHE A 2 -4.30 -7.77 9.54
N PHE A 3 -3.25 -8.20 8.83
CA PHE A 3 -3.28 -8.31 7.36
C PHE A 3 -4.28 -9.36 6.83
N LEU A 4 -4.52 -10.45 7.56
CA LEU A 4 -5.58 -11.40 7.22
C LEU A 4 -6.98 -10.77 7.37
N GLY A 5 -7.15 -9.89 8.35
CA GLY A 5 -8.37 -9.09 8.51
C GLY A 5 -8.59 -8.12 7.35
N LEU A 6 -7.51 -7.48 6.87
CA LEU A 6 -7.55 -6.60 5.70
C LEU A 6 -7.84 -7.36 4.40
N ALA A 7 -7.23 -8.53 4.21
CA ALA A 7 -7.45 -9.37 3.04
C ALA A 7 -8.93 -9.70 2.80
N ARG A 8 -9.71 -9.89 3.88
CA ARG A 8 -11.16 -10.14 3.81
C ARG A 8 -12.00 -8.93 3.40
N LYS A 9 -11.42 -7.73 3.39
CA LYS A 9 -12.09 -6.47 3.04
C LYS A 9 -11.63 -5.93 1.67
N VAL A 10 -10.84 -6.71 0.93
CA VAL A 10 -10.34 -6.32 -0.39
C VAL A 10 -11.52 -6.22 -1.36
N PRO A 11 -11.76 -5.04 -1.98
CA PRO A 11 -12.79 -4.90 -2.99
C PRO A 11 -12.55 -5.80 -4.21
N PRO A 12 -13.59 -6.16 -4.98
CA PRO A 12 -13.42 -6.80 -6.28
C PRO A 12 -12.49 -6.00 -7.20
N ASN A 13 -11.84 -6.68 -8.15
CA ASN A 13 -10.91 -6.07 -9.11
C ASN A 13 -9.76 -5.29 -8.46
N THR A 14 -9.35 -5.70 -7.26
CA THR A 14 -8.17 -5.12 -6.62
C THR A 14 -6.91 -5.77 -7.19
N GLU A 15 -6.00 -4.94 -7.70
CA GLU A 15 -4.63 -5.33 -8.03
C GLU A 15 -3.66 -4.76 -7.00
N ILE A 16 -2.72 -5.58 -6.56
CA ILE A 16 -1.69 -5.19 -5.60
C ILE A 16 -0.33 -5.35 -6.26
N GLN A 17 0.44 -4.27 -6.30
CA GLN A 17 1.81 -4.28 -6.81
C GLN A 17 2.78 -3.93 -5.68
N LEU A 18 3.71 -4.84 -5.39
CA LEU A 18 4.84 -4.56 -4.51
C LEU A 18 5.82 -3.66 -5.25
N ARG A 19 6.15 -2.53 -4.63
CA ARG A 19 7.04 -1.51 -5.17
C ARG A 19 7.88 -0.92 -4.05
N GLU A 20 9.02 -0.36 -4.40
CA GLU A 20 9.78 0.46 -3.47
C GLU A 20 9.35 1.92 -3.62
N TYR A 21 9.10 2.59 -2.50
CA TYR A 21 8.79 4.02 -2.45
C TYR A 21 9.73 4.68 -1.45
N ASN A 22 10.50 5.68 -1.90
CA ASN A 22 11.44 6.43 -1.07
C ASN A 22 12.43 5.54 -0.28
N GLY A 23 12.95 4.47 -0.90
CA GLY A 23 13.92 3.58 -0.25
C GLY A 23 13.31 2.57 0.72
N ALA A 24 11.99 2.49 0.80
CA ALA A 24 11.27 1.56 1.68
C ALA A 24 10.30 0.67 0.89
N PRO A 25 10.09 -0.58 1.30
CA PRO A 25 9.11 -1.45 0.67
C PRO A 25 7.69 -0.90 0.87
N GLY A 26 6.87 -1.06 -0.15
CA GLY A 26 5.48 -0.64 -0.13
C GLY A 26 4.62 -1.36 -1.16
N MET A 27 3.36 -0.96 -1.21
CA MET A 27 2.32 -1.54 -2.05
C MET A 27 1.57 -0.41 -2.74
N ALA A 28 1.45 -0.47 -4.06
CA ALA A 28 0.37 0.23 -4.77
C ALA A 28 -0.83 -0.72 -4.85
N ILE A 29 -1.99 -0.20 -4.46
CA ILE A 29 -3.26 -0.89 -4.52
C ILE A 29 -4.12 -0.15 -5.55
N TYR A 30 -4.49 -0.88 -6.59
CA TYR A 30 -5.37 -0.41 -7.65
C TYR A 30 -6.74 -1.03 -7.48
N ILE A 31 -7.80 -0.24 -7.64
CA ILE A 31 -9.19 -0.72 -7.68
C ILE A 31 -9.77 -0.27 -9.02
N ASP A 32 -10.34 -1.21 -9.78
CA ASP A 32 -10.85 -0.96 -11.13
C ASP A 32 -9.81 -0.25 -12.04
N GLY A 33 -8.55 -0.68 -11.93
CA GLY A 33 -7.42 -0.15 -12.70
C GLY A 33 -6.92 1.24 -12.29
N LYS A 34 -7.49 1.85 -11.24
CA LYS A 34 -7.08 3.17 -10.73
C LYS A 34 -6.32 3.04 -9.42
N LEU A 35 -5.22 3.80 -9.29
CA LEU A 35 -4.47 3.86 -8.04
C LEU A 35 -5.36 4.43 -6.93
N ASP A 36 -5.65 3.63 -5.92
CA ASP A 36 -6.50 4.02 -4.78
C ASP A 36 -5.64 4.32 -3.56
N THR A 37 -4.76 3.38 -3.20
CA THR A 37 -3.93 3.46 -1.99
C THR A 37 -2.47 3.17 -2.32
N VAL A 38 -1.56 3.98 -1.78
CA VAL A 38 -0.16 3.57 -1.60
C VAL A 38 0.09 3.32 -0.12
N MET A 39 0.65 2.16 0.19
CA MET A 39 1.01 1.77 1.55
C MET A 39 2.53 1.59 1.65
N ASN A 40 3.17 2.30 2.58
CA ASN A 40 4.60 2.16 2.88
C ASN A 40 4.81 1.51 4.23
N PHE A 41 5.86 0.70 4.31
CA PHE A 41 6.31 0.06 5.54
C PHE A 41 7.68 0.61 5.93
N LEU A 42 7.79 1.20 7.10
CA LEU A 42 9.09 1.46 7.70
C LEU A 42 9.54 0.19 8.42
N ILE A 43 10.57 -0.45 7.89
CA ILE A 43 11.14 -1.67 8.46
C ILE A 43 12.55 -1.36 8.95
N ALA A 44 12.80 -1.65 10.22
CA ALA A 44 14.13 -1.65 10.85
C ALA A 44 14.22 -2.89 11.74
N ASP A 45 15.42 -3.42 11.99
CA ASP A 45 15.62 -4.55 12.92
C ASP A 45 14.65 -5.73 12.69
N GLU A 46 14.33 -6.02 11.41
CA GLU A 46 13.37 -7.06 10.99
C GLU A 46 11.92 -6.88 11.48
N GLN A 47 11.57 -5.70 11.98
CA GLN A 47 10.25 -5.35 12.48
C GLN A 47 9.64 -4.18 11.71
N ILE A 48 8.31 -4.15 11.61
CA ILE A 48 7.57 -3.02 11.05
C ILE A 48 7.37 -1.98 12.16
N TYR A 49 7.99 -0.82 12.02
CA TYR A 49 7.88 0.29 12.96
C TYR A 49 6.71 1.22 12.63
N ASP A 50 6.40 1.37 11.34
CA ASP A 50 5.33 2.27 10.86
C ASP A 50 4.68 1.70 9.60
N ILE A 51 3.37 1.91 9.48
CA ILE A 51 2.57 1.59 8.30
C ILE A 51 1.81 2.85 7.90
N ARG A 52 2.15 3.42 6.75
CA ARG A 52 1.49 4.61 6.21
C ARG A 52 0.67 4.26 5.00
N ALA A 53 -0.64 4.44 5.06
CA ALA A 53 -1.54 4.25 3.94
C ALA A 53 -2.09 5.60 3.47
N VAL A 54 -1.76 6.00 2.23
CA VAL A 54 -2.19 7.26 1.63
C VAL A 54 -3.25 6.96 0.56
N ARG A 55 -4.47 7.44 0.81
CA ARG A 55 -5.61 7.41 -0.11
C ARG A 55 -5.89 8.81 -0.65
N ASN A 56 -5.02 9.27 -1.53
CA ASN A 56 -5.23 10.52 -2.27
C ASN A 56 -4.57 10.37 -3.65
N PRO A 57 -5.33 9.96 -4.68
CA PRO A 57 -4.78 9.68 -6.01
C PRO A 57 -4.09 10.90 -6.63
N ASP A 58 -4.50 12.11 -6.27
CA ASP A 58 -3.93 13.35 -6.84
C ASP A 58 -2.54 13.67 -6.27
N LYS A 59 -2.26 13.29 -5.01
CA LYS A 59 -0.93 13.50 -4.39
C LYS A 59 0.16 12.55 -4.90
N LEU A 60 -0.23 11.46 -5.56
CA LEU A 60 0.67 10.41 -6.04
C LEU A 60 1.02 10.55 -7.53
N ARG A 61 0.36 11.45 -8.27
CA ARG A 61 0.63 11.71 -9.70
C ARG A 61 2.00 12.36 -9.97
N HIS A 62 2.72 12.75 -8.91
CA HIS A 62 3.97 13.49 -9.00
C HIS A 62 5.17 12.70 -8.46
N LEU A 63 4.99 11.42 -8.11
CA LEU A 63 6.07 10.51 -7.74
C LEU A 63 6.55 9.72 -8.96
#